data_AF-A0A938HJL7-F1
#
_entry.id   AF-A0A938HJL7-F1
#
_cell.length_a   1.000
_cell.length_b   1.000
_cell.length_c   1.000
_cell.angle_alpha   90.00
_cell.angle_beta   90.00
_cell.angle_gamma   90.00
#
_symmetry.space_group_name_H-M   'P 1'
#
loop_
_entity.id
_entity.type
_entity.pdbx_description
1 polymer ?
#
loop_
_entity_poly.entity_id
_entity_poly.type
_entity_poly.pdbx_seq_one_letter_code
_entity_poly.pdbx_strand_id
1 'polypeptide(L)' 'MQYVGRVVRVTAIDPATGIEVVSVGDAERSVAALKRLAARKLMYVLKRRAEQSARKERGETA' A
#
# COMPACT_ATOMS: atom_id res chain seq x y z
N MET A 1 -4.59 3.16 12.68
CA MET A 1 -3.44 4.10 12.79
C MET A 1 -2.83 3.90 14.16
N GLN A 2 -1.52 3.79 14.26
CA GLN A 2 -0.82 3.65 15.53
C GLN A 2 0.29 4.69 15.62
N TYR A 3 0.24 5.56 16.63
CA TYR A 3 1.27 6.57 16.89
C TYR A 3 2.46 5.94 17.64
N VAL A 4 3.68 6.26 17.21
CA VAL A 4 4.95 5.83 17.81
C VAL A 4 5.85 7.07 17.90
N GLY A 5 5.76 7.79 19.01
CA GLY A 5 6.43 9.10 19.15
C GLY A 5 5.95 10.09 18.08
N ARG A 6 6.89 10.69 17.34
CA ARG A 6 6.60 11.69 16.29
C ARG A 6 6.09 11.09 14.97
N VAL A 7 6.04 9.77 14.85
CA VAL A 7 5.57 9.10 13.62
C VAL A 7 4.29 8.32 13.87
N VAL A 8 3.52 8.11 12.81
CA VAL A 8 2.32 7.28 12.84
C VAL A 8 2.40 6.19 11.77
N ARG A 9 2.15 4.96 12.21
CA ARG A 9 1.99 3.80 11.36
C ARG A 9 0.56 3.75 10.82
N VAL A 10 0.44 3.62 9.51
CA VAL A 10 -0.82 3.54 8.78
C VAL A 10 -0.81 2.26 7.96
N THR A 11 -1.80 1.41 8.18
CA THR A 11 -2.01 0.19 7.37
C THR A 11 -3.19 0.45 6.43
N ALA A 12 -2.97 0.25 5.13
CA ALA A 12 -4.01 0.18 4.13
C ALA A 12 -4.16 -1.27 3.69
N ILE A 13 -5.39 -1.77 3.66
CA ILE A 13 -5.71 -3.18 3.38
C ILE A 13 -6.68 -3.19 2.21
N ASP A 14 -6.37 -3.99 1.19
CA ASP A 14 -7.33 -4.35 0.15
C ASP A 14 -8.03 -5.67 0.54
N PRO A 15 -9.33 -5.66 0.85
CA PRO A 15 -10.03 -6.86 1.31
C PRO A 15 -10.23 -7.90 0.19
N ALA A 16 -10.20 -7.49 -1.08
CA ALA A 16 -10.42 -8.41 -2.20
C ALA A 16 -9.19 -9.32 -2.45
N THR A 17 -7.98 -8.75 -2.35
CA THR A 17 -6.73 -9.50 -2.56
C THR A 17 -6.03 -9.92 -1.27
N GLY A 18 -6.44 -9.37 -0.13
CA GLY A 18 -5.74 -9.53 1.16
C GLY A 18 -4.40 -8.79 1.23
N ILE A 19 -4.09 -7.93 0.25
CA ILE A 19 -2.82 -7.20 0.24
C ILE A 19 -2.86 -6.08 1.27
N GLU A 20 -1.89 -6.11 2.18
CA GLU A 20 -1.66 -5.09 3.18
C GLU A 20 -0.42 -4.25 2.85
N VAL A 21 -0.55 -2.95 3.03
CA VAL A 21 0.54 -2.00 2.86
C VAL A 21 0.68 -1.15 4.11
N VAL A 22 1.84 -1.27 4.74
CA VAL A 22 2.23 -0.42 5.87
C VAL A 22 2.96 0.82 5.35
N SER A 23 2.55 1.97 5.85
CA SER A 23 3.17 3.28 5.64
C SER A 23 3.50 3.92 6.98
N VAL A 24 4.59 4.66 7.04
CA VAL A 24 4.94 5.49 8.19
C VAL A 24 4.93 6.94 7.72
N GLY A 25 4.29 7.82 8.49
CA GLY A 25 4.23 9.25 8.20
C GLY A 25 4.40 10.10 9.45
N ASP A 26 4.59 11.40 9.26
CA ASP A 26 4.66 12.38 10.34
C ASP A 26 3.31 12.47 11.07
N ALA A 27 3.33 12.37 12.40
CA ALA A 27 2.14 12.45 13.24
C ALA A 27 1.44 13.82 13.20
N GLU A 28 2.17 14.90 12.86
CA GLU A 28 1.62 16.25 12.75
C GLU A 28 0.84 16.45 11.44
N ARG A 29 0.94 15.53 10.48
CA ARG A 29 0.13 15.56 9.25
C ARG A 29 -1.32 15.25 9.58
N SER A 30 -2.24 15.88 8.84
CA SER A 30 -3.66 15.55 8.98
C SER A 30 -3.94 14.08 8.68
N VAL A 31 -4.87 13.49 9.43
CA VAL A 31 -5.31 12.10 9.25
C VAL A 31 -5.73 11.84 7.80
N ALA A 32 -6.42 12.79 7.17
CA ALA A 32 -6.83 12.68 5.78
C ALA A 32 -5.64 12.60 4.81
N ALA A 33 -4.57 13.37 5.04
CA ALA A 33 -3.37 13.33 4.21
C ALA A 33 -2.65 11.97 4.33
N LEU A 34 -2.52 11.46 5.54
CA LEU A 34 -1.90 10.17 5.83
C LEU A 34 -2.70 8.99 5.26
N LYS A 35 -4.04 9.03 5.38
CA LYS A 35 -4.94 8.05 4.74
C LYS A 35 -4.78 8.06 3.21
N ARG A 36 -4.79 9.24 2.59
CA ARG A 36 -4.59 9.39 1.14
C ARG A 36 -3.23 8.83 0.69
N LEU A 37 -2.17 9.09 1.46
CA LEU A 37 -0.84 8.55 1.15
C LEU A 37 -0.83 7.02 1.19
N ALA A 38 -1.38 6.42 2.25
CA ALA A 38 -1.44 4.96 2.40
C ALA A 38 -2.29 4.31 1.31
N ALA A 39 -3.45 4.90 0.96
CA ALA A 39 -4.30 4.43 -0.13
C ALA A 39 -3.58 4.47 -1.49
N ARG A 40 -2.89 5.57 -1.81
CA ARG A 40 -2.09 5.65 -3.05
C ARG A 40 -1.00 4.60 -3.11
N LYS A 41 -0.32 4.32 -1.99
CA LYS A 41 0.70 3.27 -1.93
C LYS A 41 0.09 1.88 -2.17
N LEU A 42 -1.07 1.60 -1.57
CA LEU A 42 -1.81 0.36 -1.83
C LEU A 42 -2.15 0.21 -3.31
N MET A 43 -2.72 1.24 -3.95
CA MET A 43 -3.03 1.23 -5.38
C MET A 43 -1.80 0.97 -6.25
N TYR A 44 -0.67 1.60 -5.92
CA TYR A 44 0.60 1.36 -6.63
C TYR A 44 1.06 -0.09 -6.50
N VAL A 45 0.99 -0.66 -5.29
CA VAL A 45 1.38 -2.06 -5.04
C VAL A 45 0.47 -3.03 -5.81
N LEU A 46 -0.85 -2.81 -5.77
CA LEU A 46 -1.81 -3.63 -6.52
C LEU A 46 -1.51 -3.63 -8.02
N LYS A 47 -1.30 -2.45 -8.60
CA LYS A 47 -0.93 -2.31 -10.01
C LYS A 47 0.36 -3.06 -10.34
N ARG A 48 1.40 -2.86 -9.54
CA ARG A 48 2.71 -3.51 -9.74
C ARG A 48 2.62 -5.03 -9.63
N ARG A 49 1.81 -5.56 -8.71
CA ARG A 49 1.58 -7.00 -8.56
C ARG A 49 0.87 -7.58 -9.79
N ALA A 50 -0.17 -6.91 -10.27
CA ALA A 50 -0.88 -7.33 -11.49
C ALA A 50 0.06 -7.38 -12.71
N GLU A 51 0.91 -6.37 -12.89
CA GLU A 51 1.92 -6.33 -13.96
C GLU A 51 2.95 -7.47 -13.86
N GLN A 52 3.38 -7.81 -12.64
CA GLN A 52 4.30 -8.92 -12.38
C GLN A 52 3.68 -10.28 -12.71
N SER A 53 2.42 -10.51 -12.32
CA SER A 53 1.69 -11.74 -12.65
C SER A 53 1.55 -11.91 -14.16
N ALA A 54 1.12 -10.86 -14.87
CA ALA A 54 1.00 -10.90 -16.32
C ALA A 54 2.34 -11.13 -17.04
N ARG A 55 3.46 -10.64 -16.49
CA ARG A 55 4.80 -10.92 -17.04
C ARG A 55 5.23 -12.37 -16.79
N LYS A 56 4.86 -12.95 -15.65
CA LYS A 56 5.18 -14.34 -15.32
C LYS A 56 4.43 -15.30 -16.26
N GLU A 57 3.14 -15.09 -16.46
CA GLU A 57 2.31 -15.89 -17.38
C GLU A 57 2.88 -15.92 -18.80
N ARG A 58 3.29 -14.76 -19.34
CA ARG A 58 3.91 -14.67 -20.66
C ARG A 58 5.25 -15.40 -20.78
N GLY A 59 6.00 -15.52 -19.69
CA GLY A 59 7.29 -16.21 -19.65
C GLY A 59 7.18 -17.72 -19.46
N GLU A 60 6.05 -18.22 -18.95
CA GLU A 60 5.77 -19.66 -18.83
C GLU A 60 5.17 -20.24 -20.13
N THR A 61 4.59 -19.40 -20.98
CA THR A 61 4.04 -19.78 -22.30
C THR A 61 5.04 -19.68 -23.47
N ALA A 62 6.29 -19.28 -23.21
CA ALA A 62 7.34 -19.07 -24.22
C ALA A 62 8.46 -20.10 -24.08
#